data_AF-J0L6C2-F1
#
_entry.id   AF-J0L6C2-F1
#
_cell.length_a   1.000
_cell.length_b   1.000
_cell.length_c   1.000
_cell.angle_alpha   90.00
_cell.angle_beta   90.00
_cell.angle_gamma   90.00
#
_symmetry.space_group_name_H-M   'P 1'
#
loop_
_entity.id
_entity.type
_entity.pdbx_description
1 polymer ?
#
loop_
_entity_poly.entity_id
_entity_poly.type
_entity_poly.pdbx_seq_one_letter_code
_entity_poly.pdbx_strand_id
1 'polypeptide(L)'
;MVETLNDTETEFLNSGDYTPETKESIDDLLNETLSGADTFEFSKLKRARDTEVSNILVTLPDTSINLNGDEVSQERISRAVIGLSELTSETKWIDSEGNLQTVTKGQLLEVLKEAGQKQTEIFMEYAKKKQILLSNADT
;
A
#
# COMPACT_ATOMS: atom_id res chain seq x y z
N MET A 1 -31.50 25.83 -31.55
CA MET A 1 -30.74 26.75 -30.68
C MET A 1 -30.37 25.96 -29.44
N VAL A 2 -29.22 25.31 -29.45
CA VAL A 2 -28.49 24.84 -28.26
C VAL A 2 -27.03 25.01 -28.62
N GLU A 3 -26.33 25.73 -27.76
CA GLU A 3 -24.94 26.16 -27.90
C GLU A 3 -23.98 24.97 -27.80
N THR A 4 -22.94 25.05 -28.60
CA THR A 4 -21.72 24.23 -28.53
C THR A 4 -20.95 24.51 -27.24
N LEU A 5 -20.60 23.46 -26.50
CA LEU A 5 -19.53 23.47 -25.51
C LEU A 5 -18.38 22.59 -26.03
N ASN A 6 -17.17 23.13 -25.91
CA ASN A 6 -15.89 22.66 -26.44
C ASN A 6 -15.55 21.20 -26.08
N ASP A 7 -15.20 20.43 -27.10
CA ASP A 7 -14.56 19.11 -27.04
C ASP A 7 -13.07 19.25 -26.69
N THR A 8 -12.70 19.25 -25.41
CA THR A 8 -11.31 18.99 -25.04
C THR A 8 -11.16 18.36 -23.67
N GLU A 9 -11.84 17.25 -23.39
CA GLU A 9 -11.51 16.44 -22.20
C GLU A 9 -12.20 15.07 -22.20
N THR A 10 -12.06 14.26 -23.25
CA THR A 10 -12.50 12.85 -23.16
C THR A 10 -11.80 11.89 -24.12
N GLU A 11 -10.47 11.89 -24.14
CA GLU A 11 -9.70 10.81 -24.78
C GLU A 11 -8.50 10.41 -23.92
N PHE A 12 -8.74 9.76 -22.78
CA PHE A 12 -7.68 9.06 -22.02
C PHE A 12 -8.11 7.70 -21.46
N LEU A 13 -9.22 7.14 -21.91
CA LEU A 13 -9.71 5.84 -21.44
C LEU A 13 -10.29 5.01 -22.60
N ASN A 14 -9.46 4.66 -23.58
CA ASN A 14 -9.68 3.48 -24.44
C ASN A 14 -8.49 3.19 -25.37
N SER A 15 -7.42 2.62 -24.82
CA SER A 15 -6.59 1.69 -25.60
C SER A 15 -6.08 0.60 -24.66
N GLY A 16 -6.55 -0.61 -24.90
CA GLY A 16 -6.23 -1.79 -24.11
C GLY A 16 -4.86 -2.35 -24.47
N ASP A 17 -3.80 -1.67 -24.02
CA ASP A 17 -2.43 -2.20 -23.99
C ASP A 17 -1.65 -1.57 -22.82
N TYR A 18 -1.95 -2.04 -21.60
CA TYR A 18 -1.05 -1.83 -20.46
C TYR A 18 -0.12 -3.05 -20.38
N THR A 19 1.05 -2.95 -20.99
CA THR A 19 2.14 -3.90 -20.71
C THR A 19 2.86 -3.47 -19.41
N PRO A 20 3.34 -4.41 -18.57
CA PRO A 20 3.99 -4.09 -17.29
C PRO A 20 5.32 -3.34 -17.42
N GLU A 21 5.83 -3.19 -18.64
CA GLU A 21 7.19 -2.71 -18.97
C GLU A 21 7.33 -1.18 -18.95
N THR A 22 6.27 -0.42 -18.67
CA THR A 22 6.34 1.05 -18.53
C THR A 22 6.46 1.53 -17.08
N LYS A 23 6.61 0.61 -16.12
CA LYS A 23 6.89 0.94 -14.71
C LYS A 23 8.39 1.09 -14.40
N GLU A 24 9.27 0.58 -15.26
CA GLU A 24 10.65 1.07 -15.27
C GLU A 24 10.62 2.52 -15.78
N SER A 25 11.44 3.37 -15.18
CA SER A 25 11.78 4.71 -15.66
C SER A 25 11.15 5.96 -15.02
N ILE A 26 10.09 5.96 -14.21
CA ILE A 26 9.81 7.21 -13.44
C ILE A 26 10.81 7.36 -12.28
N ASP A 27 11.00 6.30 -11.49
CA ASP A 27 11.97 6.31 -10.40
C ASP A 27 13.42 6.33 -10.91
N ASP A 28 13.69 5.76 -12.10
CA ASP A 28 15.03 5.81 -12.71
C ASP A 28 15.33 7.16 -13.36
N LEU A 29 14.36 7.80 -14.05
CA LEU A 29 14.54 9.17 -14.59
C LEU A 29 14.69 10.20 -13.48
N LEU A 30 13.98 10.04 -12.36
CA LEU A 30 14.19 10.90 -11.19
C LEU A 30 15.60 10.71 -10.64
N ASN A 31 16.09 9.48 -10.48
CA ASN A 31 17.45 9.24 -9.99
C ASN A 31 18.56 9.74 -10.92
N GLU A 32 18.33 9.80 -12.25
CA GLU A 32 19.31 10.34 -13.22
C GLU A 32 19.42 11.87 -13.19
N THR A 33 18.37 12.57 -12.73
CA THR A 33 18.29 14.04 -12.75
C THR A 33 18.73 14.67 -11.43
N LEU A 34 18.89 13.86 -10.38
CA LEU A 34 19.10 14.29 -9.01
C LEU A 34 20.57 14.28 -8.61
N SER A 35 20.96 15.18 -7.70
CA SER A 35 22.30 15.14 -7.15
C SER A 35 22.52 13.87 -6.30
N GLY A 36 23.77 13.48 -6.08
CA GLY A 36 24.11 12.32 -5.24
C GLY A 36 23.58 12.43 -3.79
N ALA A 37 23.32 13.65 -3.31
CA ALA A 37 22.71 13.89 -2.00
C ALA A 37 21.20 13.61 -2.01
N ASP A 38 20.52 13.98 -3.09
CA ASP A 38 19.07 13.80 -3.21
C ASP A 38 18.70 12.32 -3.38
N THR A 39 19.46 11.58 -4.19
CA THR A 39 19.30 10.11 -4.33
C THR A 39 19.47 9.38 -3.00
N PHE A 40 20.40 9.83 -2.15
CA PHE A 40 20.58 9.26 -0.82
C PHE A 40 19.37 9.53 0.09
N GLU A 41 18.85 10.75 0.16
CA GLU A 41 17.69 11.06 0.99
C GLU A 41 16.41 10.37 0.49
N PHE A 42 16.21 10.20 -0.83
CA PHE A 42 15.11 9.39 -1.35
C PHE A 42 15.22 7.91 -0.94
N SER A 43 16.42 7.33 -1.00
CA SER A 43 16.64 5.94 -0.58
C SER A 43 16.31 5.74 0.90
N LYS A 44 16.63 6.74 1.74
CA LYS A 44 16.35 6.74 3.18
C LYS A 44 14.85 6.88 3.45
N LEU A 45 14.15 7.77 2.74
CA LEU A 45 12.70 7.90 2.82
C LEU A 45 12.00 6.59 2.43
N LYS A 46 12.43 5.95 1.33
CA LYS A 46 11.89 4.66 0.89
C LYS A 46 12.10 3.59 1.97
N ARG A 47 13.32 3.46 2.50
CA ARG A 47 13.63 2.48 3.55
C ARG A 47 12.84 2.71 4.84
N ALA A 48 12.66 3.96 5.23
CA ALA A 48 11.87 4.31 6.41
C ALA A 48 10.39 3.95 6.21
N ARG A 49 9.81 4.27 5.04
CA ARG A 49 8.46 3.84 4.67
C ARG A 49 8.31 2.32 4.73
N ASP A 50 9.22 1.59 4.10
CA ASP A 50 9.15 0.13 4.03
C ASP A 50 9.28 -0.49 5.44
N THR A 51 10.10 0.11 6.31
CA THR A 51 10.20 -0.27 7.72
C THR A 51 8.88 -0.03 8.46
N GLU A 52 8.25 1.12 8.25
CA GLU A 52 6.99 1.47 8.90
C GLU A 52 5.84 0.55 8.46
N VAL A 53 5.75 0.25 7.15
CA VAL A 53 4.81 -0.73 6.59
C VAL A 53 5.05 -2.12 7.17
N SER A 54 6.31 -2.54 7.32
CA SER A 54 6.65 -3.85 7.91
C SER A 54 6.26 -4.00 9.37
N ASN A 55 6.01 -2.88 10.08
CA ASN A 55 5.64 -2.84 11.49
C ASN A 55 4.15 -2.59 11.71
N ILE A 56 3.31 -2.62 10.65
CA ILE A 56 1.87 -2.50 10.80
C ILE A 56 1.36 -3.66 11.65
N LEU A 57 0.73 -3.34 12.77
CA LEU A 57 -0.01 -4.26 13.63
C LEU A 57 -1.48 -3.84 13.68
N VAL A 58 -2.35 -4.84 13.69
CA VAL A 58 -3.81 -4.66 13.85
C VAL A 58 -4.27 -5.44 15.07
N THR A 59 -4.91 -4.74 16.00
CA THR A 59 -5.50 -5.35 17.20
C THR A 59 -6.95 -5.71 16.91
N LEU A 60 -7.29 -6.98 17.05
CA LEU A 60 -8.68 -7.44 16.89
C LEU A 60 -9.54 -6.90 18.05
N PRO A 61 -10.68 -6.21 17.77
CA PRO A 61 -11.46 -5.48 18.76
C PRO A 61 -11.89 -6.30 19.98
N ASP A 62 -12.18 -7.59 19.78
CA ASP A 62 -12.82 -8.44 20.79
C ASP A 62 -11.87 -9.44 21.46
N THR A 63 -10.60 -9.49 21.06
CA THR A 63 -9.69 -10.58 21.49
C THR A 63 -8.33 -10.12 21.99
N SER A 64 -8.01 -8.82 21.90
CA SER A 64 -6.66 -8.28 22.17
C SER A 64 -5.54 -8.98 21.37
N ILE A 65 -5.89 -9.79 20.38
CA ILE A 65 -4.96 -10.48 19.50
C ILE A 65 -4.42 -9.45 18.51
N ASN A 66 -3.09 -9.37 18.43
CA ASN A 66 -2.40 -8.52 17.47
C ASN A 66 -1.95 -9.34 16.27
N LEU A 67 -2.49 -9.04 15.09
CA LEU A 67 -2.06 -9.64 13.84
C LEU A 67 -1.13 -8.70 13.08
N ASN A 68 -0.14 -9.29 12.41
CA ASN A 68 0.72 -8.56 11.48
C ASN A 68 -0.10 -8.09 10.28
N GLY A 69 0.04 -6.81 9.92
CA GLY A 69 -0.61 -6.15 8.79
C GLY A 69 0.37 -5.67 7.72
N ASP A 70 1.63 -6.13 7.74
CA ASP A 70 2.59 -5.90 6.66
C ASP A 70 2.09 -6.46 5.32
N GLU A 71 2.73 -6.07 4.21
CA GLU A 71 2.34 -6.48 2.85
C GLU A 71 2.27 -8.01 2.69
N VAL A 72 3.25 -8.74 3.22
CA VAL A 72 3.28 -10.21 3.11
C VAL A 72 2.16 -10.83 3.94
N SER A 73 1.88 -10.27 5.11
CA SER A 73 0.73 -10.66 5.92
C SER A 73 -0.59 -10.40 5.21
N GLN A 74 -0.77 -9.24 4.60
CA GLN A 74 -1.99 -8.93 3.82
C GLN A 74 -2.19 -9.90 2.65
N GLU A 75 -1.13 -10.27 1.93
CA GLU A 75 -1.22 -11.29 0.88
C GLU A 75 -1.67 -12.65 1.43
N ARG A 76 -1.07 -13.11 2.54
CA ARG A 76 -1.45 -14.37 3.18
C ARG A 76 -2.90 -14.35 3.66
N ILE A 77 -3.31 -13.25 4.30
CA ILE A 77 -4.67 -13.08 4.80
C ILE A 77 -5.66 -13.09 3.63
N SER A 78 -5.35 -12.39 2.54
CA SER A 78 -6.20 -12.36 1.34
C SER A 78 -6.41 -13.77 0.77
N ARG A 79 -5.35 -14.58 0.70
CA ARG A 79 -5.44 -15.99 0.27
C ARG A 79 -6.27 -16.83 1.24
N ALA A 80 -6.11 -16.63 2.54
CA ALA A 80 -6.89 -17.34 3.55
C ALA A 80 -8.38 -16.99 3.45
N VAL A 81 -8.73 -15.71 3.30
CA VAL A 81 -10.11 -15.24 3.13
C VAL A 81 -10.78 -15.87 1.90
N ILE A 82 -10.06 -15.98 0.78
CA ILE A 82 -10.54 -16.65 -0.44
C ILE A 82 -10.76 -18.15 -0.21
N GLY A 83 -9.89 -18.79 0.55
CA GLY A 83 -9.98 -20.22 0.88
C GLY A 83 -11.09 -20.55 1.89
N LEU A 84 -11.53 -19.58 2.70
CA LEU A 84 -12.57 -19.78 3.71
C LEU A 84 -13.97 -19.67 3.10
N SER A 85 -14.70 -20.79 3.15
CA SER A 85 -16.12 -20.84 2.80
C SER A 85 -17.01 -20.28 3.92
N GLU A 86 -18.28 -19.99 3.61
CA GLU A 86 -19.27 -19.61 4.62
C GLU A 86 -19.55 -20.73 5.65
N LEU A 87 -19.24 -21.99 5.31
CA LEU A 87 -19.38 -23.14 6.21
C LEU A 87 -18.13 -23.36 7.09
N THR A 88 -16.99 -22.81 6.68
CA THR A 88 -15.71 -22.87 7.40
C THR A 88 -15.27 -21.44 7.66
N SER A 89 -15.95 -20.78 8.60
CA SER A 89 -15.77 -19.36 8.88
C SER A 89 -14.54 -19.05 9.75
N GLU A 90 -13.80 -20.07 10.18
CA GLU A 90 -12.64 -19.96 11.07
C GLU A 90 -11.42 -20.69 10.53
N THR A 91 -10.24 -20.17 10.85
CA THR A 91 -8.95 -20.80 10.58
C THR A 91 -8.00 -20.65 11.76
N LYS A 92 -6.99 -21.51 11.82
CA LYS A 92 -5.84 -21.29 12.68
C LYS A 92 -4.92 -20.25 12.05
N TRP A 93 -4.37 -19.37 12.87
CA TRP A 93 -3.50 -18.28 12.46
C TRP A 93 -2.42 -18.02 13.50
N ILE A 94 -1.25 -17.54 13.09
CA ILE A 94 -0.17 -17.17 14.01
C ILE A 94 -0.24 -15.65 14.25
N ASP A 95 -0.37 -15.23 15.50
CA ASP A 95 -0.36 -13.82 15.86
C ASP A 95 1.07 -13.22 15.80
N SER A 96 1.16 -11.90 16.03
CA SER A 96 2.43 -11.16 15.98
C SER A 96 3.44 -11.59 17.04
N GLU A 97 3.01 -12.26 18.10
CA GLU A 97 3.86 -12.81 19.17
C GLU A 97 4.29 -14.25 18.87
N GLY A 98 3.78 -14.86 17.80
CA GLY A 98 4.09 -16.23 17.40
C GLY A 98 3.14 -17.28 17.99
N ASN A 99 2.04 -16.88 18.64
CA ASN A 99 1.08 -17.82 19.22
C ASN A 99 0.02 -18.25 18.21
N LEU A 100 -0.44 -19.49 18.34
CA LEU A 100 -1.51 -20.03 17.50
C LEU A 100 -2.89 -19.62 18.00
N GLN A 101 -3.60 -18.83 17.20
CA GLN A 101 -4.95 -18.33 17.46
C GLN A 101 -5.97 -18.98 16.52
N THR A 102 -7.24 -18.99 16.94
CA THR A 102 -8.36 -19.21 16.02
C THR A 102 -8.90 -17.84 15.63
N VAL A 103 -8.98 -17.57 14.33
CA VAL A 103 -9.51 -16.31 13.80
C VAL A 103 -10.62 -16.58 12.81
N THR A 104 -11.62 -15.71 12.80
CA THR A 104 -12.74 -15.78 11.86
C THR A 104 -12.40 -15.08 10.54
N LYS A 105 -13.09 -15.45 9.46
CA LYS A 105 -13.04 -14.74 8.17
C LYS A 105 -13.36 -13.25 8.33
N GLY A 106 -14.30 -12.90 9.20
CA GLY A 106 -14.65 -11.51 9.51
C GLY A 106 -13.50 -10.74 10.17
N GLN A 107 -12.81 -11.36 11.13
CA GLN A 107 -11.62 -10.77 11.78
C GLN A 107 -10.49 -10.55 10.77
N LEU A 108 -10.25 -11.52 9.88
CA LEU A 108 -9.26 -11.40 8.80
C LEU A 108 -9.59 -10.27 7.81
N LEU A 109 -10.87 -10.09 7.46
CA LEU A 109 -11.32 -8.99 6.61
C LEU A 109 -11.11 -7.62 7.29
N GLU A 110 -11.38 -7.51 8.58
CA GLU A 110 -11.13 -6.26 9.31
C GLU A 110 -9.64 -5.94 9.37
N VAL A 111 -8.78 -6.96 9.53
CA VAL A 111 -7.32 -6.78 9.47
C VAL A 111 -6.87 -6.25 8.12
N LEU A 112 -7.37 -6.79 7.01
CA LEU A 112 -7.06 -6.27 5.67
C LEU A 112 -7.48 -4.82 5.51
N LYS A 113 -8.68 -4.49 6.00
CA LYS A 113 -9.21 -3.13 5.92
C LYS A 113 -8.36 -2.14 6.71
N GLU A 114 -8.07 -2.44 7.98
CA GLU A 114 -7.29 -1.55 8.84
C GLU A 114 -5.82 -1.46 8.39
N ALA A 115 -5.21 -2.58 8.01
CA ALA A 115 -3.84 -2.59 7.49
C ALA A 115 -3.71 -1.79 6.19
N GLY A 116 -4.65 -1.95 5.25
CA GLY A 116 -4.67 -1.18 4.00
C GLY A 116 -4.87 0.31 4.23
N GLN A 117 -5.70 0.70 5.21
CA GLN A 117 -5.85 2.11 5.61
C GLN A 117 -4.54 2.68 6.16
N LYS A 118 -3.92 2.01 7.14
CA LYS A 118 -2.62 2.42 7.71
C LYS A 118 -1.53 2.50 6.66
N GLN A 119 -1.44 1.51 5.78
CA GLN A 119 -0.47 1.52 4.69
C GLN A 119 -0.69 2.72 3.76
N THR A 120 -1.94 3.00 3.39
CA THR A 120 -2.28 4.16 2.55
C THR A 120 -1.85 5.46 3.23
N GLU A 121 -2.13 5.62 4.52
CA GLU A 121 -1.74 6.79 5.32
C GLU A 121 -0.22 6.98 5.32
N ILE A 122 0.55 5.91 5.57
CA ILE A 122 2.01 5.91 5.49
C ILE A 122 2.46 6.38 4.11
N PHE A 123 1.94 5.79 3.03
CA PHE A 123 2.33 6.19 1.67
C PHE A 123 2.04 7.67 1.39
N MET A 124 0.89 8.18 1.83
CA MET A 124 0.54 9.59 1.67
C MET A 124 1.47 10.53 2.46
N GLU A 125 1.92 10.12 3.65
CA GLU A 125 2.90 10.88 4.42
C GLU A 125 4.26 10.95 3.70
N TYR A 126 4.76 9.82 3.20
CA TYR A 126 6.05 9.78 2.51
C TYR A 126 6.00 10.44 1.14
N ALA A 127 4.85 10.44 0.45
CA ALA A 127 4.65 11.21 -0.77
C ALA A 127 4.81 12.72 -0.50
N LYS A 128 4.22 13.23 0.58
CA LYS A 128 4.39 14.63 1.01
C LYS A 128 5.85 14.95 1.35
N LYS A 129 6.53 14.07 2.09
CA LYS A 129 7.97 14.22 2.41
C LYS A 129 8.83 14.26 1.14
N LYS A 130 8.55 13.39 0.18
CA LYS A 130 9.22 13.36 -1.14
C LYS A 130 9.05 14.70 -1.87
N GLN A 131 7.82 15.23 -1.90
CA GLN A 131 7.52 16.51 -2.56
C GLN A 131 8.28 17.69 -1.92
N ILE A 132 8.33 17.75 -0.58
CA ILE A 132 9.08 18.79 0.15
C ILE A 132 10.58 18.72 -0.19
N LEU A 133 11.15 17.52 -0.25
CA LEU A 133 12.56 17.35 -0.59
C LEU A 133 12.88 17.86 -2.00
N LEU A 134 12.03 17.52 -2.98
CA LEU A 134 12.17 18.00 -4.35
C LEU A 134 12.05 19.53 -4.44
N SER A 135 11.09 20.14 -3.75
CA SER A 135 10.91 21.61 -3.80
C SER A 135 12.09 22.40 -3.19
N ASN A 136 12.87 21.78 -2.30
CA ASN A 136 14.02 22.42 -1.67
C ASN A 136 15.32 22.24 -2.47
N ALA A 137 15.37 21.30 -3.42
CA ALA A 137 16.53 21.09 -4.29
C ALA A 137 16.62 22.12 -5.43
N ASP A 138 15.50 22.79 -5.75
CA ASP A 138 15.40 23.79 -6.82
C ASP A 138 15.69 25.25 -6.37
N THR A 139 16.11 25.46 -5.10
CA THR A 139 16.37 26.80 -4.52
C THR A 139 17.85 27.00 -4.19
#